data_AF-A0A2N4YWT5-F1
#
_entry.id   AF-A0A2N4YWT5-F1
#
_cell.length_a   1.000
_cell.length_b   1.000
_cell.length_c   1.000
_cell.angle_alpha   90.00
_cell.angle_beta   90.00
_cell.angle_gamma   90.00
#
_symmetry.space_group_name_H-M   'P 1'
#
loop_
_entity.id
_entity.type
_entity.pdbx_description
1 polymer ?
#
loop_
_entity_poly.entity_id
_entity_poly.type
_entity_poly.pdbx_seq_one_letter_code
_entity_poly.pdbx_strand_id
1 'polypeptide(L)' 'HNVIIEGVESEAHKKWLQGMEWFAIQGHYWQEVSIEQLVADDITR' A
#
# COMPACT_ATOMS: atom_id res chain seq x y z
N HIS A 1 7.73 -7.04 16.04
CA HIS A 1 7.21 -5.67 16.07
C HIS A 1 6.57 -5.42 14.71
N ASN A 2 5.29 -5.03 14.66
CA ASN A 2 4.63 -4.82 13.37
C ASN A 2 4.68 -3.33 13.03
N VAL A 3 5.58 -2.98 12.11
CA VAL A 3 5.76 -1.60 11.62
C VAL A 3 4.96 -1.42 10.33
N ILE A 4 4.15 -0.37 10.27
CA ILE A 4 3.43 0.04 9.07
C ILE A 4 4.07 1.34 8.55
N ILE A 5 4.37 1.39 7.26
CA ILE A 5 4.89 2.59 6.61
C ILE A 5 3.76 3.28 5.83
N GLU A 6 3.46 4.52 6.18
CA GLU A 6 2.46 5.35 5.51
C GLU A 6 3.12 6.37 4.55
N GLY A 7 2.38 6.87 3.57
CA GLY A 7 2.87 7.85 2.58
C GLY A 7 3.67 7.23 1.42
N VAL A 8 3.44 5.96 1.09
CA VAL A 8 4.02 5.34 -0.11
C VAL A 8 3.21 5.79 -1.33
N GLU A 9 3.85 6.54 -2.23
CA GLU A 9 3.18 7.20 -3.37
C GLU A 9 3.80 6.84 -4.72
N SER A 10 5.00 6.26 -4.73
CA SER A 10 5.76 5.98 -5.96
C SER A 10 6.58 4.70 -5.88
N GLU A 11 6.98 4.18 -7.05
CA GLU A 11 7.97 3.10 -7.15
C GLU A 11 9.30 3.45 -6.48
N ALA A 12 9.69 4.73 -6.49
CA ALA A 12 10.91 5.18 -5.84
C ALA A 12 10.82 4.98 -4.31
N HIS A 13 9.65 5.24 -3.69
CA HIS A 13 9.44 4.97 -2.26
C HIS A 13 9.54 3.47 -1.98
N LYS A 14 8.90 2.62 -2.81
CA LYS A 14 9.00 1.15 -2.66
C LYS A 14 10.43 0.64 -2.80
N LYS A 15 11.20 1.17 -3.76
CA LYS A 15 12.62 0.82 -3.94
C LYS A 15 13.46 1.26 -2.73
N TRP A 16 13.21 2.45 -2.19
CA TRP A 16 13.92 2.93 -1.01
C TRP A 16 13.68 2.05 0.23
N LEU A 17 12.47 1.49 0.36
CA LEU A 17 12.10 0.56 1.43
C LEU A 17 12.67 -0.86 1.26
N GLN A 18 13.35 -1.17 0.15
CA GLN A 18 13.91 -2.50 -0.07
C GLN A 18 14.98 -2.83 0.97
N GLY A 19 14.86 -4.00 1.59
CA GLY A 19 15.79 -4.47 2.62
C GLY A 19 15.50 -3.95 4.03
N MET A 20 14.45 -3.14 4.22
CA MET A 20 13.94 -2.77 5.55
C MET A 20 12.87 -3.76 5.99
N GLU A 21 12.83 -4.11 7.28
CA GLU A 21 11.76 -4.94 7.84
C GLU A 21 10.51 -4.07 8.08
N TRP A 22 9.41 -4.40 7.40
CA TRP A 22 8.10 -3.79 7.60
C TRP A 22 7.01 -4.84 7.44
N PHE A 23 5.90 -4.64 8.15
CA PHE A 23 4.75 -5.55 8.11
C PHE A 23 3.81 -5.21 6.95
N ALA A 24 3.54 -3.92 6.75
CA ALA A 24 2.66 -3.42 5.70
C ALA A 24 3.06 -2.01 5.26
N ILE A 25 2.56 -1.61 4.09
CA ILE A 25 2.76 -0.28 3.51
C ILE A 25 1.41 0.28 3.03
N GLN A 26 1.22 1.59 3.18
CA GLN A 26 0.01 2.31 2.78
C GLN A 26 0.39 3.64 2.11
N GLY A 27 -0.40 4.05 1.13
CA GLY A 27 -0.39 5.40 0.57
C GLY A 27 -1.02 5.43 -0.82
N HIS A 28 -0.99 6.60 -1.46
CA HIS A 28 -1.59 6.83 -2.77
C HIS A 28 -0.92 6.10 -3.93
N TYR A 29 0.14 5.33 -3.67
CA TYR A 29 0.70 4.41 -4.65
C TYR A 29 -0.36 3.39 -5.11
N TRP A 30 -1.26 2.98 -4.22
CA TRP A 30 -2.45 2.23 -4.61
C TRP A 30 -3.62 3.18 -4.84
N GLN A 31 -4.45 2.85 -5.83
CA GLN A 31 -5.70 3.56 -6.06
C GLN A 31 -6.60 3.46 -4.82
N GLU A 32 -7.05 4.61 -4.34
CA GLU A 32 -8.07 4.67 -3.29
C GLU A 32 -9.42 4.23 -3.83
N VAL A 33 -10.17 3.53 -2.99
CA VAL A 33 -11.48 2.94 -3.31
C VAL A 33 -12.42 3.11 -2.12
N SER A 34 -13.72 3.15 -2.40
CA SER A 34 -14.73 3.11 -1.34
C SER A 34 -14.83 1.70 -0.72
N ILE A 35 -15.48 1.59 0.44
CA ILE A 35 -15.71 0.28 1.09
C ILE A 35 -16.55 -0.63 0.20
N GLU A 36 -17.57 -0.08 -0.45
CA GLU A 36 -18.45 -0.81 -1.36
C GLU A 36 -17.66 -1.39 -2.54
N GLN A 37 -16.73 -0.62 -3.12
CA GLN A 37 -15.86 -1.08 -4.19
C GLN A 37 -14.89 -2.16 -3.70
N LEU A 38 -14.36 -2.03 -2.48
CA LEU A 38 -13.46 -3.00 -1.86
C LEU A 38 -14.14 -4.35 -1.60
N VAL A 39 -15.39 -4.34 -1.18
CA VAL A 39 -16.16 -5.55 -0.83
C VAL A 39 -16.78 -6.23 -2.05
N ALA A 40 -16.99 -5.50 -3.15
CA ALA A 40 -17.62 -6.04 -4.36
C ALA A 40 -16.73 -6.98 -5.20
N ASP A 41 -15.53 -7.35 -4.71
CA ASP A 41 -14.54 -8.25 -5.36
C ASP A 41 -14.02 -7.82 -6.75
N ASP A 42 -14.37 -6.62 -7.25
CA ASP A 42 -13.93 -6.12 -8.57
C ASP A 42 -12.65 -5.26 -8.52
N ILE A 43 -11.86 -5.40 -7.44
CA ILE A 43 -10.48 -4.89 -7.39
C ILE A 43 -9.54 -6.03 -7.80
N THR A 44 -9.76 -6.58 -8.99
CA THR A 44 -8.71 -7.37 -9.64
C THR A 44 -7.59 -6.39 -10.04
N ARG A 45 -6.49 -6.46 -9.29
CA ARG A 45 -5.21 -5.85 -9.68
C ARG A 45 -4.54 -6.63 -10.81
#